data_AF-A0A0U2XGT7-F1
#
_entry.id   AF-A0A0U2XGT7-F1
#
_cell.length_a   1.000
_cell.length_b   1.000
_cell.length_c   1.000
_cell.angle_alpha   90.00
_cell.angle_beta   90.00
_cell.angle_gamma   90.00
#
_symmetry.space_group_name_H-M   'P 1'
#
loop_
_entity.id
_entity.type
_entity.pdbx_description
1 polymer ?
#
loop_
_entity_poly.entity_id
_entity_poly.type
_entity_poly.pdbx_seq_one_letter_code
_entity_poly.pdbx_strand_id
1 'polypeptide(L)'
;MAGRNEETLEHLSLLGNQNTRYKFEYDPGILEAIDNLHTRDYFVKFNCPEFTSLCPQTGQPDFATIYLSFIPDKKLVESKALKLYLFSFRNHGDFHEDVVNIIMNDLIELLDPRYIEVWGKFTPRGGLSIDPYTNYGKPGTKYEEMATYRMMNHDMNPETITNR
;
A
#
# COMPACT_ATOMS: atom_id res chain seq x y z
N MET A 1 26.58 -15.93 -1.43
CA MET A 1 25.48 -15.23 -0.74
C MET A 1 24.29 -15.26 -1.68
N ALA A 2 23.11 -15.70 -1.23
CA ALA A 2 21.92 -15.73 -2.09
C ALA A 2 21.40 -14.29 -2.29
N GLY A 3 22.11 -13.51 -3.10
CA GLY A 3 21.61 -12.27 -3.67
C GLY A 3 20.67 -12.59 -4.84
N ARG A 4 19.76 -11.68 -5.18
CA ARG A 4 18.97 -11.78 -6.40
C ARG A 4 19.91 -11.67 -7.61
N ASN A 5 19.77 -12.57 -8.58
CA ASN A 5 20.52 -12.51 -9.84
C ASN A 5 19.84 -11.51 -10.79
N GLU A 6 20.61 -10.78 -11.59
CA GLU A 6 20.08 -9.79 -12.56
C GLU A 6 19.08 -10.42 -13.55
N GLU A 7 19.32 -11.67 -13.97
CA GLU A 7 18.40 -12.44 -14.84
C GLU A 7 16.97 -12.56 -14.26
N THR A 8 16.85 -12.68 -12.93
CA THR A 8 15.53 -12.78 -12.26
C THR A 8 14.76 -11.47 -12.26
N LEU A 9 15.39 -10.36 -12.64
CA LEU A 9 14.81 -9.01 -12.66
C LEU A 9 14.61 -8.47 -14.09
N GLU A 10 15.06 -9.19 -15.13
CA GLU A 10 14.95 -8.75 -16.53
C GLU A 10 13.53 -8.53 -17.03
N HIS A 11 12.54 -9.17 -16.39
CA HIS A 11 11.12 -9.02 -16.72
C HIS A 11 10.51 -7.72 -16.19
N LEU A 12 11.20 -6.97 -15.32
CA LEU A 12 10.72 -5.71 -14.75
C LEU A 12 10.92 -4.57 -15.76
N SER A 13 9.83 -3.94 -16.18
CA SER A 13 9.87 -2.88 -17.18
C SER A 13 10.29 -1.52 -16.57
N LEU A 14 10.11 -1.36 -15.27
CA LEU A 14 10.32 -0.09 -14.57
C LEU A 14 11.69 0.01 -13.91
N LEU A 15 12.26 -1.08 -13.41
CA LEU A 15 13.52 -1.07 -12.67
C LEU A 15 14.67 -0.60 -13.57
N GLY A 16 15.48 0.36 -13.12
CA GLY A 16 16.61 0.93 -13.89
C GLY A 16 16.22 1.87 -15.05
N ASN A 17 14.94 1.95 -15.42
CA ASN A 17 14.48 2.79 -16.53
C ASN A 17 14.57 4.30 -16.21
N GLN A 18 15.37 5.05 -16.98
CA GLN A 18 15.57 6.50 -16.82
C GLN A 18 14.43 7.33 -17.45
N ASN A 19 13.65 6.77 -18.37
CA ASN A 19 12.56 7.45 -19.08
C ASN A 19 11.18 7.11 -18.49
N THR A 20 11.09 7.04 -17.17
CA THR A 20 9.83 6.71 -16.48
C THR A 20 8.84 7.87 -16.64
N ARG A 21 7.71 7.60 -17.31
CA ARG A 21 6.61 8.58 -17.40
C ARG A 21 5.70 8.45 -16.19
N TYR A 22 5.45 9.56 -15.52
CA TYR A 22 4.47 9.64 -14.45
C TYR A 22 3.07 9.77 -15.05
N LYS A 23 2.21 8.79 -14.76
CA LYS A 23 0.77 8.91 -14.98
C LYS A 23 0.13 9.39 -13.68
N PHE A 24 -0.84 10.30 -13.79
CA PHE A 24 -1.58 10.85 -12.64
C PHE A 24 -3.06 10.45 -12.67
N GLU A 25 -3.41 9.51 -13.55
CA GLU A 25 -4.69 8.82 -13.58
C GLU A 25 -4.46 7.43 -13.03
N TYR A 26 -5.44 6.92 -12.27
CA TYR A 26 -5.37 5.62 -11.61
C TYR A 26 -4.98 4.50 -12.59
N ASP A 27 -3.88 3.80 -12.27
CA ASP A 27 -3.30 2.77 -13.13
C ASP A 27 -2.74 1.61 -12.28
N PRO A 28 -3.57 0.61 -11.91
CA PRO A 28 -3.10 -0.56 -11.17
C PRO A 28 -2.17 -1.45 -12.01
N GLY A 29 -2.23 -1.36 -13.35
CA GLY A 29 -1.40 -2.14 -14.26
C GLY A 29 0.08 -1.79 -14.24
N ILE A 30 0.46 -0.69 -13.57
CA ILE A 30 1.87 -0.31 -13.38
C ILE A 30 2.57 -1.11 -12.28
N LEU A 31 1.80 -1.84 -11.45
CA LEU A 31 2.35 -2.64 -10.38
C LEU A 31 3.14 -3.84 -10.94
N GLU A 32 4.36 -4.00 -10.43
CA GLU A 32 5.23 -5.13 -10.74
C GLU A 32 5.57 -5.87 -9.44
N ALA A 33 5.76 -7.18 -9.55
CA ALA A 33 6.14 -8.03 -8.43
C ALA A 33 7.38 -8.84 -8.77
N ILE A 34 8.14 -9.16 -7.73
CA ILE A 34 9.34 -10.00 -7.78
C ILE A 34 9.18 -11.20 -6.88
N ASP A 35 9.95 -12.24 -7.15
CA ASP A 35 9.91 -13.46 -6.34
C ASP A 35 10.42 -13.23 -4.91
N ASN A 36 9.72 -13.85 -3.96
CA ASN A 36 10.17 -14.00 -2.59
C ASN A 36 11.11 -15.21 -2.48
N LEU A 37 12.39 -14.95 -2.20
CA LEU A 37 13.42 -15.97 -2.06
C LEU A 37 13.47 -16.62 -0.66
N HIS A 38 12.59 -16.21 0.27
CA HIS A 38 12.62 -16.65 1.66
C HIS A 38 11.26 -17.21 2.10
N THR A 39 11.25 -18.44 2.61
CA THR A 39 10.00 -19.16 2.95
C THR A 39 9.42 -18.83 4.33
N ARG A 40 10.24 -18.28 5.23
CA ARG A 40 9.83 -17.91 6.60
C ARG A 40 8.87 -16.72 6.59
N ASP A 41 8.10 -16.55 7.66
CA ASP A 41 7.32 -15.34 7.86
C ASP A 41 8.24 -14.17 8.22
N TYR A 42 8.09 -13.05 7.52
CA TYR A 42 8.75 -11.79 7.83
C TYR A 42 7.87 -10.63 7.38
N PHE A 43 7.94 -9.51 8.09
CA PHE A 43 7.23 -8.29 7.69
C PHE A 43 8.08 -7.46 6.73
N VAL A 44 7.43 -6.91 5.72
CA VAL A 44 7.91 -5.80 4.93
C VAL A 44 6.98 -4.63 5.17
N LYS A 45 7.55 -3.44 5.44
CA LYS A 45 6.78 -2.21 5.65
C LYS A 45 7.26 -1.11 4.72
N PHE A 46 6.32 -0.51 4.01
CA PHE A 46 6.51 0.73 3.27
C PHE A 46 5.90 1.89 4.07
N ASN A 47 6.70 2.95 4.25
CA ASN A 47 6.23 4.23 4.75
C ASN A 47 6.11 5.15 3.55
N CYS A 48 4.90 5.60 3.24
CA CYS A 48 4.59 6.40 2.06
C CYS A 48 4.06 7.78 2.50
N PRO A 49 4.93 8.69 2.97
CA PRO A 49 4.53 10.01 3.48
C PRO A 49 4.15 11.01 2.37
N GLU A 50 4.33 10.65 1.11
CA GLU A 50 4.12 11.51 -0.06
C GLU A 50 2.81 11.18 -0.81
N PHE A 51 1.87 10.48 -0.17
CA PHE A 51 0.61 10.12 -0.81
C PHE A 51 -0.33 11.32 -0.94
N THR A 52 -0.97 11.44 -2.10
CA THR A 52 -1.99 12.46 -2.35
C THR A 52 -3.01 11.99 -3.39
N SER A 53 -4.27 12.39 -3.19
CA SER A 53 -5.40 12.15 -4.11
C SER A 53 -6.30 13.38 -4.16
N LEU A 54 -7.43 13.32 -4.88
CA LEU A 54 -8.45 14.37 -4.88
C LEU A 54 -9.67 13.95 -4.07
N CYS A 55 -10.34 14.93 -3.46
CA CYS A 55 -11.68 14.74 -2.93
C CYS A 55 -12.69 14.69 -4.10
N PRO A 56 -13.53 13.66 -4.22
CA PRO A 56 -14.43 13.48 -5.35
C PRO A 56 -15.49 14.59 -5.48
N GLN A 57 -15.88 15.21 -4.36
CA GLN A 57 -16.91 16.24 -4.34
C GLN A 57 -16.37 17.65 -4.62
N THR A 58 -15.22 18.00 -4.04
CA THR A 58 -14.69 19.38 -4.07
C THR A 58 -13.52 19.57 -5.03
N GLY A 59 -12.89 18.47 -5.49
CA GLY A 59 -11.68 18.51 -6.31
C GLY A 59 -10.44 19.04 -5.58
N GLN A 60 -10.52 19.30 -4.28
CA GLN A 60 -9.37 19.72 -3.48
C GLN A 60 -8.43 18.53 -3.23
N PRO A 61 -7.10 18.75 -3.18
CA PRO A 61 -6.13 17.69 -2.93
C PRO A 61 -6.10 17.26 -1.47
N ASP A 62 -6.13 15.96 -1.24
CA ASP A 62 -5.95 15.30 0.04
C ASP A 62 -4.53 14.76 0.16
N PHE A 63 -3.96 14.84 1.37
CA PHE A 63 -2.62 14.38 1.66
C PHE A 63 -2.68 13.36 2.79
N ALA A 64 -1.88 12.30 2.68
CA ALA A 64 -1.78 11.29 3.73
C ALA A 64 -0.37 10.73 3.84
N THR A 65 -0.08 10.16 5.00
CA THR A 65 0.93 9.12 5.11
C THR A 65 0.24 7.77 5.06
N ILE A 66 0.60 6.94 4.08
CA ILE A 66 0.15 5.55 4.00
C ILE A 66 1.22 4.64 4.60
N TYR A 67 0.82 3.78 5.53
CA TYR A 67 1.62 2.68 6.03
C TYR A 67 1.10 1.37 5.45
N LEU A 68 1.91 0.72 4.62
CA LEU A 68 1.61 -0.58 4.06
C LEU A 68 2.53 -1.60 4.73
N SER A 69 1.96 -2.57 5.45
CA SER A 69 2.72 -3.67 6.04
C SER A 69 2.17 -5.00 5.55
N PHE A 70 3.03 -5.92 5.16
CA PHE A 70 2.58 -7.23 4.67
C PHE A 70 3.59 -8.34 4.97
N ILE A 71 3.08 -9.57 5.01
CA ILE A 71 3.86 -10.80 5.04
C ILE A 71 3.69 -11.44 3.65
N PRO A 72 4.77 -11.52 2.83
CA PRO A 72 4.68 -12.07 1.49
C PRO A 72 4.44 -13.58 1.53
N ASP A 73 3.78 -14.12 0.50
CA ASP A 73 3.86 -15.54 0.20
C ASP A 73 4.98 -15.79 -0.83
N LYS A 74 4.64 -15.84 -2.12
CA LYS A 74 5.60 -16.10 -3.20
C LYS A 74 6.14 -14.84 -3.86
N LYS A 75 5.44 -13.70 -3.69
CA LYS A 75 5.73 -12.45 -4.37
C LYS A 75 5.94 -11.29 -3.40
N LEU A 76 6.72 -10.32 -3.84
CA LEU A 76 6.95 -9.02 -3.21
C LEU A 76 6.65 -7.93 -4.23
N VAL A 77 6.03 -6.83 -3.82
CA VAL A 77 5.86 -5.67 -4.71
C VAL A 77 7.22 -4.99 -4.95
N GLU A 78 7.48 -4.60 -6.19
CA GLU A 78 8.66 -3.81 -6.56
C GLU A 78 8.45 -2.34 -6.14
N SER A 79 9.45 -1.73 -5.51
CA SER A 79 9.27 -0.45 -4.81
C SER A 79 9.09 0.73 -5.75
N LYS A 80 9.72 0.73 -6.95
CA LYS A 80 9.49 1.78 -7.95
C LYS A 80 8.10 1.67 -8.57
N ALA A 81 7.62 0.46 -8.86
CA ALA A 81 6.26 0.20 -9.32
C ALA A 81 5.23 0.68 -8.31
N LEU A 82 5.40 0.33 -7.02
CA LEU A 82 4.55 0.83 -5.94
C LEU A 82 4.52 2.35 -5.88
N LYS A 83 5.68 3.03 -6.00
CA LYS A 83 5.75 4.49 -6.02
C LYS A 83 4.93 5.08 -7.16
N LEU A 84 5.08 4.54 -8.38
CA LEU A 84 4.35 5.05 -9.55
C LEU A 84 2.85 4.77 -9.44
N TYR A 85 2.47 3.61 -8.90
CA TYR A 85 1.09 3.28 -8.57
C TYR A 85 0.49 4.30 -7.60
N LEU A 86 1.16 4.63 -6.49
CA LEU A 86 0.66 5.63 -5.55
C LEU A 86 0.54 7.03 -6.16
N PHE A 87 1.44 7.40 -7.07
CA PHE A 87 1.31 8.66 -7.82
C PHE A 87 0.18 8.67 -8.85
N SER A 88 -0.30 7.51 -9.28
CA SER A 88 -1.45 7.39 -10.17
C SER A 88 -2.75 7.91 -9.52
N PHE A 89 -2.81 7.94 -8.17
CA PHE A 89 -3.94 8.52 -7.42
C PHE A 89 -3.97 10.05 -7.42
N ARG A 90 -2.91 10.74 -7.86
CA ARG A 90 -2.76 12.19 -7.68
C ARG A 90 -3.94 13.02 -8.20
N ASN A 91 -4.48 12.66 -9.37
CA ASN A 91 -5.66 13.33 -9.93
C ASN A 91 -6.91 12.43 -9.89
N HIS A 92 -6.87 11.36 -9.09
CA HIS A 92 -7.99 10.45 -8.89
C HIS A 92 -8.85 10.92 -7.71
N GLY A 93 -10.16 10.99 -7.90
CA GLY A 93 -11.10 11.47 -6.91
C GLY A 93 -11.82 10.32 -6.22
N ASP A 94 -11.50 10.04 -4.95
CA ASP A 94 -12.15 9.01 -4.13
C ASP A 94 -12.16 9.38 -2.65
N PHE A 95 -13.05 8.73 -1.88
CA PHE A 95 -13.06 8.87 -0.42
C PHE A 95 -11.83 8.19 0.20
N HIS A 96 -11.41 8.65 1.39
CA HIS A 96 -10.19 8.16 2.04
C HIS A 96 -10.26 6.67 2.36
N GLU A 97 -11.44 6.21 2.76
CA GLU A 97 -11.75 4.82 3.05
C GLU A 97 -11.66 3.94 1.80
N ASP A 98 -12.18 4.42 0.68
CA ASP A 98 -12.16 3.72 -0.60
C ASP A 98 -10.73 3.59 -1.12
N VAL A 99 -9.97 4.69 -1.11
CA VAL A 99 -8.54 4.71 -1.48
C VAL A 99 -7.75 3.63 -0.75
N VAL A 100 -7.91 3.52 0.57
CA VAL A 100 -7.17 2.55 1.38
C VAL A 100 -7.58 1.10 1.06
N ASN A 101 -8.85 0.84 0.76
CA ASN A 101 -9.31 -0.49 0.34
C ASN A 101 -8.88 -0.83 -1.09
N ILE A 102 -8.91 0.13 -2.02
CA ILE A 102 -8.44 -0.05 -3.41
C ILE A 102 -6.95 -0.43 -3.40
N ILE A 103 -6.12 0.31 -2.66
CA ILE A 103 -4.70 0.00 -2.50
C ILE A 103 -4.50 -1.42 -1.98
N MET A 104 -5.27 -1.84 -0.97
CA MET A 104 -5.16 -3.20 -0.45
C MET A 104 -5.58 -4.25 -1.50
N ASN A 105 -6.69 -4.04 -2.19
CA ASN A 105 -7.22 -4.99 -3.17
C ASN A 105 -6.27 -5.23 -4.34
N ASP A 106 -5.72 -4.16 -4.93
CA ASP A 106 -4.76 -4.27 -6.03
C ASP A 106 -3.49 -5.02 -5.61
N LEU A 107 -3.03 -4.79 -4.37
CA LEU A 107 -1.87 -5.49 -3.83
C LEU A 107 -2.18 -6.94 -3.47
N ILE A 108 -3.39 -7.27 -3.03
CA ILE A 108 -3.83 -8.66 -2.84
C ILE A 108 -3.84 -9.39 -4.19
N GLU A 109 -4.41 -8.78 -5.23
CA GLU A 109 -4.47 -9.36 -6.57
C GLU A 109 -3.06 -9.60 -7.14
N LEU A 110 -2.16 -8.63 -6.97
CA LEU A 110 -0.78 -8.73 -7.44
C LEU A 110 0.02 -9.81 -6.70
N LEU A 111 -0.10 -9.87 -5.37
CA LEU A 111 0.86 -10.56 -4.50
C LEU A 111 0.35 -11.89 -3.93
N ASP A 112 -0.96 -12.09 -3.79
CA ASP A 112 -1.57 -13.15 -2.97
C ASP A 112 -0.84 -13.32 -1.61
N PRO A 113 -0.79 -12.25 -0.78
CA PRO A 113 0.02 -12.23 0.42
C PRO A 113 -0.54 -13.17 1.49
N ARG A 114 0.32 -13.58 2.43
CA ARG A 114 -0.13 -14.28 3.63
C ARG A 114 -0.98 -13.35 4.49
N TYR A 115 -0.49 -12.13 4.69
CA TYR A 115 -1.12 -11.06 5.46
C TYR A 115 -0.78 -9.71 4.84
N ILE A 116 -1.71 -8.75 4.86
CA ILE A 116 -1.48 -7.36 4.45
C ILE A 116 -2.35 -6.42 5.28
N GLU A 117 -1.85 -5.22 5.55
CA GLU A 117 -2.60 -4.12 6.12
C GLU A 117 -2.20 -2.79 5.48
N VAL A 118 -3.18 -1.93 5.31
CA VAL A 118 -3.02 -0.56 4.81
C VAL A 118 -3.63 0.38 5.84
N TRP A 119 -2.81 1.29 6.35
CA TRP A 119 -3.23 2.32 7.29
C TRP A 119 -2.94 3.69 6.68
N GLY A 120 -4.00 4.42 6.34
CA GLY A 120 -3.87 5.81 5.91
C GLY A 120 -4.05 6.75 7.10
N LYS A 121 -3.17 7.75 7.20
CA LYS A 121 -3.33 8.88 8.12
C LYS A 121 -3.41 10.17 7.34
N PHE A 122 -4.62 10.73 7.22
CA PHE A 122 -4.88 11.87 6.33
C PHE A 122 -4.76 13.19 7.08
N THR A 123 -4.29 14.23 6.39
CA THR A 123 -4.24 15.58 6.94
C THR A 123 -5.65 16.13 7.18
N PRO A 124 -5.88 16.94 8.23
CA PRO A 124 -7.22 17.39 8.58
C PRO A 124 -7.91 18.25 7.52
N ARG A 125 -9.22 18.05 7.36
CA ARG A 125 -10.14 18.95 6.66
C ARG A 125 -11.29 19.37 7.57
N GLY A 126 -11.61 20.66 7.56
CA GLY A 126 -12.64 21.20 8.48
C GLY A 126 -12.34 20.95 9.96
N GLY A 127 -11.05 20.77 10.31
CA GLY A 127 -10.61 20.47 11.67
C GLY A 127 -10.60 18.98 12.05
N LEU A 128 -10.99 18.08 11.14
CA LEU A 128 -11.05 16.64 11.38
C LEU A 128 -10.09 15.90 10.45
N SER A 129 -9.26 15.01 10.99
CA SER A 129 -8.53 13.98 10.22
C SER A 129 -9.31 12.67 10.23
N ILE A 130 -9.05 11.84 9.21
CA ILE A 130 -9.67 10.52 9.06
C ILE A 130 -8.52 9.55 8.81
N ASP A 131 -8.43 8.53 9.66
CA ASP A 131 -7.32 7.56 9.63
C ASP A 131 -7.85 6.15 9.33
N PRO A 132 -8.24 5.85 8.08
CA PRO A 132 -8.77 4.53 7.71
C PRO A 132 -7.70 3.44 7.81
N TYR A 133 -8.07 2.32 8.44
CA TYR A 133 -7.27 1.10 8.54
C TYR A 133 -8.05 -0.08 7.96
N THR A 134 -7.39 -0.86 7.10
CA THR A 134 -7.92 -2.13 6.59
C THR A 134 -6.82 -3.19 6.62
N ASN A 135 -7.22 -4.45 6.77
CA ASN A 135 -6.31 -5.57 6.72
C ASN A 135 -6.95 -6.80 6.10
N TYR A 136 -6.10 -7.75 5.72
CA TYR A 136 -6.48 -9.03 5.14
C TYR A 136 -5.50 -10.10 5.56
N GLY A 137 -6.02 -11.29 5.83
CA GLY A 137 -5.25 -12.51 6.03
C GLY A 137 -5.81 -13.62 5.17
N LYS A 138 -4.95 -14.48 4.64
CA LYS A 138 -5.34 -15.56 3.73
C LYS A 138 -6.43 -16.46 4.39
N PRO A 139 -7.62 -16.63 3.77
CA PRO A 139 -8.73 -17.36 4.37
C PRO A 139 -8.39 -18.79 4.77
N GLY A 140 -8.93 -19.25 5.90
CA GLY A 140 -8.70 -20.59 6.43
C GLY A 140 -7.29 -20.84 6.96
N THR A 141 -6.52 -19.79 7.24
CA THR A 141 -5.15 -19.89 7.75
C THR A 141 -4.97 -19.10 9.04
N LYS A 142 -3.84 -19.31 9.73
CA LYS A 142 -3.44 -18.49 10.90
C LYS A 142 -3.36 -16.99 10.61
N TYR A 143 -3.25 -16.57 9.34
CA TYR A 143 -3.17 -15.16 8.97
C TYR A 143 -4.54 -14.49 8.99
N GLU A 144 -5.62 -15.24 8.76
CA GLU A 144 -6.99 -14.76 8.96
C GLU A 144 -7.23 -14.45 10.44
N GLU A 145 -6.85 -15.38 11.33
CA GLU A 145 -6.88 -15.15 12.79
C GLU A 145 -6.01 -13.94 13.18
N MET A 146 -4.83 -13.79 12.57
CA MET A 146 -3.97 -12.63 12.77
C MET A 146 -4.64 -11.33 12.32
N ALA A 147 -5.33 -11.32 11.19
CA ALA A 147 -6.06 -10.16 10.69
C ALA A 147 -7.20 -9.77 11.64
N THR A 148 -7.99 -10.74 12.09
CA THR A 148 -9.01 -10.53 13.14
C THR A 148 -8.39 -9.99 14.43
N TYR A 149 -7.32 -10.61 14.91
CA TYR A 149 -6.63 -10.17 16.12
C TYR A 149 -6.11 -8.73 15.99
N ARG A 150 -5.44 -8.39 14.88
CA ARG A 150 -4.89 -7.04 14.67
C ARG A 150 -6.00 -6.01 14.52
N MET A 151 -7.12 -6.36 13.91
CA MET A 151 -8.29 -5.48 13.80
C MET A 151 -8.93 -5.25 15.18
N MET A 152 -9.16 -6.30 15.97
CA MET A 152 -9.75 -6.19 17.32
C MET A 152 -8.88 -5.38 18.29
N ASN A 153 -7.57 -5.35 18.06
CA ASN A 153 -6.61 -4.62 18.89
C ASN A 153 -6.07 -3.36 18.19
N HIS A 154 -6.68 -2.95 17.06
CA HIS A 154 -6.25 -1.78 16.32
C HIS A 154 -6.49 -0.52 17.15
N ASP A 155 -5.47 0.34 17.20
CA ASP A 155 -5.54 1.69 17.78
C ASP A 155 -6.12 1.78 19.20
N MET A 156 -5.92 0.75 20.04
CA MET A 156 -6.36 0.78 21.45
C MET A 156 -5.72 1.90 22.28
N ASN A 157 -4.60 2.44 21.80
CA ASN A 157 -3.90 3.58 22.39
C ASN A 157 -3.69 4.63 21.29
N PRO A 158 -4.72 5.42 20.95
CA PRO A 158 -4.63 6.38 19.87
C PRO A 158 -3.55 7.43 20.16
N GLU A 159 -2.90 7.90 19.11
CA GLU A 159 -1.91 8.97 19.23
C GLU A 159 -2.57 10.33 19.47
N THR A 160 -1.83 11.25 20.10
CA THR A 160 -2.32 12.60 20.31
C THR A 160 -2.30 13.39 18.99
N ILE A 161 -3.47 13.81 18.51
CA ILE A 161 -3.61 14.66 17.32
C ILE A 161 -3.96 16.09 17.74
N THR A 162 -3.04 17.04 17.48
CA THR A 162 -3.23 18.47 17.79
C THR A 162 -3.45 19.35 16.56
N ASN A 163 -3.51 18.77 15.35
CA ASN A 163 -3.56 19.49 14.06
C ASN A 163 -2.42 20.52 13.90
N ARG A 164 -1.24 20.24 14.47
CA ARG A 164 -0.05 21.09 14.47
C ARG A 164 1.20 20.23 14.41
#